data_AF-A0A8D0XHQ2-F1
#
_entry.id   AF-A0A8D0XHQ2-F1
#
_cell.length_a   1.000
_cell.length_b   1.000
_cell.length_c   1.000
_cell.angle_alpha   90.00
_cell.angle_beta   90.00
_cell.angle_gamma   90.00
#
_symmetry.space_group_name_H-M   'P 1'
#
loop_
_entity.id
_entity.type
_entity.pdbx_description
1 polymer ?
#
loop_
_entity_poly.entity_id
_entity_poly.type
_entity_poly.pdbx_seq_one_letter_code
_entity_poly.pdbx_strand_id
1 'polypeptide(L)'
;MQIVRHSEQTLKTVLISKNPALVAQYEKLDAGERRLMNEAFLPNSDLFGPITLHSKSDWINSHPEAPQDFEEFFNDPYRKTPSAEKHSIYIQCIGSLGNTRSVSEEYVKWLKGYCEAFFYGLTVKLLEPVPVSATKCSFRINDDTQNLQIHAGQILKFLKKRKPEDAFCVVGITMIDLYPRDSWNFVFGQASLTDGAGAVD
;
A
#
# COMPACT_ATOMS: atom_id res chain seq x y z
N MET A 1 15.34 -22.47 10.09
CA MET A 1 14.29 -21.55 10.55
C MET A 1 14.88 -20.66 11.64
N GLN A 2 14.87 -19.34 11.44
CA GLN A 2 15.38 -18.34 12.36
C GLN A 2 14.26 -17.32 12.62
N ILE A 3 14.00 -17.00 13.89
CA ILE A 3 13.01 -15.99 14.25
C ILE A 3 13.74 -14.68 14.51
N VAL A 4 13.35 -13.62 13.82
CA VAL A 4 13.87 -12.27 14.03
C VAL A 4 13.22 -11.70 15.29
N ARG A 5 14.04 -11.34 16.28
CA ARG A 5 13.57 -10.76 17.54
C ARG A 5 14.40 -9.53 17.90
N HIS A 6 13.71 -8.54 18.46
CA HIS A 6 14.31 -7.34 19.02
C HIS A 6 13.90 -7.22 20.49
N SER A 7 14.73 -6.55 21.29
CA SER A 7 14.32 -6.22 22.66
C SER A 7 13.20 -5.18 22.63
N GLU A 8 12.37 -5.18 23.67
CA GLU A 8 11.34 -4.14 23.86
C GLU A 8 11.94 -2.73 23.80
N GLN A 9 13.12 -2.53 24.39
CA GLN A 9 13.80 -1.23 24.39
C GLN A 9 14.18 -0.78 22.97
N THR A 10 14.66 -1.72 22.13
CA THR A 10 14.95 -1.44 20.73
C THR A 10 13.67 -1.09 19.98
N LEU A 11 12.60 -1.87 20.14
CA LEU A 11 11.32 -1.63 19.48
C LEU A 11 10.72 -0.28 19.88
N LYS A 12 10.72 0.07 21.16
CA LYS A 12 10.28 1.39 21.64
C LYS A 12 11.08 2.52 21.01
N THR A 13 12.40 2.35 20.92
CA THR A 13 13.28 3.35 20.30
C THR A 13 12.91 3.59 18.84
N VAL A 14 12.68 2.53 18.05
CA VAL A 14 12.41 2.66 16.61
C VAL A 14 10.96 3.01 16.28
N LEU A 15 9.98 2.63 17.12
CA LEU A 15 8.55 2.88 16.86
C LEU A 15 8.06 4.21 17.44
N ILE A 16 8.67 4.73 18.51
CA ILE A 16 8.28 6.01 19.14
C ILE A 16 9.29 7.12 18.84
N SER A 17 10.57 6.77 18.62
CA SER A 17 11.74 7.66 18.60
C SER A 17 12.22 8.12 19.98
N LYS A 18 13.48 8.57 20.04
CA LYS A 18 14.08 9.30 21.18
C LYS A 18 13.87 10.82 21.09
N ASN A 19 13.36 11.31 19.95
CA ASN A 19 13.08 12.71 19.71
C ASN A 19 11.92 13.19 20.60
N PRO A 20 12.14 14.18 21.49
CA PRO A 20 11.11 14.62 22.43
C PRO A 20 9.81 15.09 21.76
N ALA A 21 9.88 15.62 20.54
CA ALA A 21 8.71 16.07 19.80
C ALA A 21 7.84 14.90 19.32
N LEU A 22 8.45 13.79 18.92
CA LEU A 22 7.75 12.58 18.48
C LEU A 22 7.19 11.80 19.68
N VAL A 23 7.95 11.73 20.77
CA VAL A 23 7.47 11.18 22.06
C VAL A 23 6.22 11.93 22.52
N ALA A 24 6.25 13.26 22.49
CA ALA A 24 5.09 14.08 22.86
C ALA A 24 3.89 13.90 21.92
N GLN A 25 4.09 13.49 20.66
CA GLN A 25 2.98 13.11 19.77
C GLN A 25 2.38 11.75 20.18
N TYR A 26 3.23 10.77 20.47
CA TYR A 26 2.77 9.46 20.96
C TYR A 26 1.98 9.59 22.29
N GLU A 27 2.40 10.47 23.19
CA GLU A 27 1.70 10.69 24.47
C GLU A 27 0.31 11.31 24.33
N LYS A 28 0.03 11.97 23.20
CA LYS A 28 -1.29 12.56 22.89
C LYS A 28 -2.29 11.53 22.36
N LEU A 29 -1.83 10.36 21.94
CA LEU A 29 -2.71 9.27 21.51
C LEU A 29 -3.65 8.86 22.65
N ASP A 30 -4.86 8.47 22.28
CA ASP A 30 -5.83 8.03 23.28
C ASP A 30 -5.42 6.70 23.94
N ALA A 31 -6.17 6.29 24.97
CA ALA A 31 -5.84 5.07 25.71
C ALA A 31 -5.97 3.78 24.87
N GLY A 32 -6.87 3.77 23.89
CA GLY A 32 -7.07 2.65 22.97
C GLY A 32 -5.95 2.57 21.94
N GLU A 33 -5.60 3.69 21.32
CA GLU A 33 -4.48 3.80 20.36
C GLU A 33 -3.15 3.41 21.00
N ARG A 34 -2.85 3.93 22.21
CA ARG A 34 -1.64 3.53 22.94
C ARG A 34 -1.63 2.06 23.30
N ARG A 35 -2.78 1.49 23.67
CA ARG A 35 -2.88 0.05 23.94
C ARG A 35 -2.57 -0.77 22.68
N LEU A 36 -3.15 -0.40 21.54
CA LEU A 36 -2.86 -1.05 20.26
C LEU A 36 -1.37 -0.95 19.90
N MET A 37 -0.74 0.23 20.03
CA MET A 37 0.69 0.37 19.74
C MET A 37 1.57 -0.43 20.70
N ASN A 38 1.16 -0.58 21.97
CA ASN A 38 1.92 -1.34 22.95
C ASN A 38 1.92 -2.85 22.68
N GLU A 39 0.95 -3.38 21.92
CA GLU A 39 0.95 -4.77 21.47
C GLU A 39 2.21 -5.12 20.68
N ALA A 40 2.78 -4.15 19.93
CA ALA A 40 4.01 -4.35 19.18
C ALA A 40 5.24 -4.66 20.06
N PHE A 41 5.16 -4.36 21.37
CA PHE A 41 6.23 -4.61 22.32
C PHE A 41 6.07 -5.94 23.07
N LEU A 42 4.92 -6.61 22.95
CA LEU A 42 4.64 -7.85 23.65
C LEU A 42 5.25 -9.04 22.87
N PRO A 43 6.06 -9.90 23.51
CA PRO A 43 6.74 -11.01 22.84
C PRO A 43 5.80 -12.04 22.18
N ASN A 44 4.54 -12.09 22.63
CA ASN A 44 3.50 -13.04 22.20
C ASN A 44 2.23 -12.32 21.72
N SER A 45 2.36 -11.12 21.14
CA SER A 45 1.18 -10.47 20.55
C SER A 45 0.68 -11.25 19.34
N ASP A 46 -0.63 -11.50 19.29
CA ASP A 46 -1.29 -12.07 18.12
C ASP A 46 -1.35 -11.06 16.96
N LEU A 47 -1.21 -9.76 17.25
CA LEU A 47 -1.25 -8.69 16.26
C LEU A 47 0.12 -8.42 15.61
N PHE A 48 1.19 -8.51 16.40
CA PHE A 48 2.55 -8.18 15.97
C PHE A 48 3.51 -9.34 16.25
N GLY A 49 3.26 -10.48 15.63
CA GLY A 49 4.12 -11.66 15.73
C GLY A 49 5.50 -11.43 15.11
N PRO A 50 6.54 -12.13 15.60
CA PRO A 50 7.89 -12.00 15.07
C PRO A 50 8.02 -12.61 13.66
N ILE A 51 8.87 -12.01 12.83
CA ILE A 51 9.15 -12.52 11.47
C ILE A 51 9.92 -13.84 11.57
N THR A 52 9.42 -14.87 10.90
CA THR A 52 10.07 -16.18 10.81
C THR A 52 10.74 -16.33 9.44
N LEU A 53 12.06 -16.46 9.45
CA LEU A 53 12.87 -16.74 8.27
C LEU A 53 13.02 -18.26 8.13
N HIS A 54 12.56 -18.80 7.02
CA HIS A 54 12.64 -20.21 6.69
C HIS A 54 13.93 -20.55 5.94
N SER A 55 14.45 -19.64 5.10
CA SER A 55 15.56 -19.93 4.20
C SER A 55 16.42 -18.70 3.85
N LYS A 56 17.56 -18.94 3.17
CA LYS A 56 18.38 -17.86 2.59
C LYS A 56 17.70 -17.18 1.40
N SER A 57 16.74 -17.86 0.77
CA SER A 57 15.97 -17.34 -0.37
C SER A 57 14.81 -16.43 0.06
N ASP A 58 14.57 -16.27 1.37
CA ASP A 58 13.55 -15.35 1.86
C ASP A 58 13.92 -13.91 1.48
N TRP A 59 12.90 -13.10 1.15
CA TRP A 59 13.09 -11.77 0.59
C TRP A 59 14.06 -10.91 1.40
N ILE A 60 13.87 -10.83 2.71
CA ILE A 60 14.72 -10.05 3.64
C ILE A 60 16.21 -10.39 3.51
N ASN A 61 16.54 -11.67 3.27
CA ASN A 61 17.93 -12.11 3.14
C ASN A 61 18.47 -11.92 1.72
N SER A 62 17.62 -12.10 0.70
CA SER A 62 18.02 -12.05 -0.72
C SER A 62 18.07 -10.62 -1.27
N HIS A 63 17.30 -9.71 -0.69
CA HIS A 63 17.16 -8.32 -1.11
C HIS A 63 17.33 -7.41 0.11
N PRO A 64 18.57 -7.16 0.56
CA PRO A 64 18.81 -6.32 1.73
C PRO A 64 18.36 -4.88 1.45
N GLU A 65 17.35 -4.44 2.20
CA GLU A 65 16.84 -3.07 2.18
C GLU A 65 17.33 -2.32 3.43
N ALA A 66 17.54 -1.01 3.32
CA ALA A 66 17.86 -0.19 4.48
C ALA A 66 16.64 -0.19 5.43
N PRO A 67 16.83 -0.43 6.74
CA PRO A 67 15.73 -0.29 7.69
C PRO A 67 15.26 1.18 7.71
N GLN A 68 14.00 1.39 8.03
CA GLN A 68 13.43 2.71 8.27
C GLN A 68 12.73 2.69 9.63
N ASP A 69 13.16 3.56 10.55
CA ASP A 69 12.45 3.78 11.81
C ASP A 69 11.36 4.85 11.70
N PHE A 70 10.57 5.04 12.76
CA PHE A 70 9.47 6.01 12.76
C PHE A 70 9.95 7.45 12.59
N GLU A 71 11.12 7.81 13.13
CA GLU A 71 11.65 9.18 12.99
C GLU A 71 12.10 9.45 11.56
N GLU A 72 12.79 8.50 10.94
CA GLU A 72 13.18 8.56 9.53
C GLU A 72 11.96 8.64 8.62
N PHE A 73 10.94 7.80 8.86
CA PHE A 73 9.66 7.88 8.15
C PHE A 73 9.01 9.25 8.34
N PHE A 74 8.93 9.74 9.58
CA PHE A 74 8.22 10.98 9.90
C PHE A 74 8.89 12.21 9.28
N ASN A 75 10.23 12.22 9.23
CA ASN A 75 11.05 13.32 8.72
C ASN A 75 11.28 13.25 7.20
N ASP A 76 10.82 12.21 6.50
CA ASP A 76 10.95 12.10 5.06
C ASP A 76 10.25 13.30 4.36
N PRO A 77 10.98 14.16 3.62
CA PRO A 77 10.42 15.33 2.95
C PRO A 77 9.42 14.96 1.84
N TYR A 78 9.43 13.73 1.37
CA TYR A 78 8.49 13.20 0.38
C TYR A 78 7.26 12.55 1.01
N ARG A 79 7.22 12.39 2.35
CA ARG A 79 6.06 11.85 3.05
C ARG A 79 4.84 12.72 2.80
N LYS A 80 3.73 12.08 2.43
CA LYS A 80 2.41 12.71 2.38
C LYS A 80 1.64 12.38 3.64
N THR A 81 1.13 13.42 4.31
CA THR A 81 0.23 13.26 5.46
C THR A 81 -1.18 13.62 5.03
N PRO A 82 -2.19 12.79 5.34
CA PRO A 82 -3.57 13.17 5.12
C PRO A 82 -3.91 14.48 5.82
N SER A 83 -4.78 15.27 5.21
CA SER A 83 -5.23 16.55 5.74
C SER A 83 -6.74 16.67 5.57
N ALA A 84 -7.36 17.68 6.19
CA ALA A 84 -8.77 17.98 5.97
C ALA A 84 -9.12 18.15 4.48
N GLU A 85 -8.17 18.63 3.67
CA GLU A 85 -8.32 18.79 2.21
C GLU A 85 -8.02 17.49 1.44
N LYS A 86 -7.16 16.61 1.96
CA LYS A 86 -6.69 15.39 1.30
C LYS A 86 -6.93 14.18 2.20
N HIS A 87 -8.18 13.75 2.31
CA HIS A 87 -8.64 12.75 3.29
C HIS A 87 -9.33 11.53 2.66
N SER A 88 -9.39 11.45 1.32
CA SER A 88 -10.06 10.34 0.62
C SER A 88 -9.08 9.46 -0.16
N ILE A 89 -9.24 8.13 -0.06
CA ILE A 89 -8.62 7.16 -0.96
C ILE A 89 -9.65 6.83 -2.04
N TYR A 90 -9.27 7.01 -3.31
CA TYR A 90 -10.13 6.66 -4.43
C TYR A 90 -9.69 5.34 -5.07
N ILE A 91 -10.64 4.47 -5.36
CA ILE A 91 -10.40 3.21 -6.07
C ILE A 91 -11.00 3.31 -7.48
N GLN A 92 -10.17 3.11 -8.50
CA GLN A 92 -10.56 3.05 -9.90
C GLN A 92 -10.45 1.61 -10.40
N CYS A 93 -11.59 0.95 -10.63
CA CYS A 93 -11.59 -0.36 -11.26
C CYS A 93 -11.31 -0.19 -12.77
N ILE A 94 -10.37 -0.96 -13.31
CA ILE A 94 -9.94 -0.95 -14.71
C ILE A 94 -10.16 -2.35 -15.28
N GLY A 95 -11.06 -2.48 -16.26
CA GLY A 95 -11.47 -3.78 -16.77
C GLY A 95 -12.44 -4.51 -15.83
N SER A 96 -12.61 -5.82 -16.07
CA SER A 96 -13.46 -6.66 -15.22
C SER A 96 -12.67 -7.18 -14.03
N LEU A 97 -13.23 -7.08 -12.83
CA LEU A 97 -12.64 -7.62 -11.60
C LEU A 97 -13.12 -9.04 -11.24
N GLY A 98 -13.92 -9.64 -12.11
CA GLY A 98 -14.44 -10.99 -11.93
C GLY A 98 -15.21 -11.47 -13.15
N ASN A 99 -15.66 -12.72 -13.08
CA ASN A 99 -16.40 -13.35 -14.18
C ASN A 99 -17.86 -12.90 -14.26
N THR A 100 -18.39 -12.31 -13.18
CA THR A 100 -19.73 -11.76 -13.10
C THR A 100 -19.72 -10.43 -12.38
N ARG A 101 -20.75 -9.61 -12.65
CA ARG A 101 -20.94 -8.31 -12.00
C ARG A 101 -21.06 -8.42 -10.47
N SER A 102 -21.78 -9.44 -9.98
CA SER A 102 -21.97 -9.65 -8.55
C SER A 102 -20.66 -9.96 -7.81
N VAL A 103 -19.79 -10.78 -8.41
CA VAL A 103 -18.47 -11.09 -7.85
C VAL A 103 -17.59 -9.85 -7.81
N SER A 104 -17.61 -9.02 -8.85
CA SER A 104 -16.88 -7.75 -8.85
C SER A 104 -17.39 -6.77 -7.78
N GLU A 105 -18.71 -6.65 -7.61
CA GLU A 105 -19.31 -5.77 -6.60
C GLU A 105 -18.97 -6.22 -5.17
N GLU A 106 -18.98 -7.53 -4.92
CA GLU A 106 -18.57 -8.09 -3.63
C GLU A 106 -17.08 -7.84 -3.39
N TYR A 107 -16.21 -8.19 -4.33
CA TYR A 107 -14.76 -7.97 -4.20
C TYR A 107 -14.43 -6.52 -3.84
N VAL A 108 -15.02 -5.56 -4.57
CA VAL A 108 -14.80 -4.13 -4.34
C VAL A 108 -15.33 -3.68 -2.98
N LYS A 109 -16.46 -4.24 -2.52
CA LYS A 109 -17.00 -3.97 -1.18
C LYS A 109 -16.05 -4.42 -0.07
N TRP A 110 -15.50 -5.64 -0.17
CA TRP A 110 -14.55 -6.17 0.80
C TRP A 110 -13.26 -5.36 0.81
N LEU A 111 -12.74 -5.05 -0.38
CA LEU A 111 -11.55 -4.21 -0.51
C LEU A 111 -11.75 -2.84 0.14
N LYS A 112 -12.87 -2.18 -0.14
CA LYS A 112 -13.23 -0.92 0.51
C LYS A 112 -13.20 -1.07 2.04
N GLY A 113 -13.83 -2.11 2.58
CA GLY A 113 -13.86 -2.36 4.03
C GLY A 113 -12.47 -2.57 4.63
N TYR A 114 -11.60 -3.34 3.96
CA TYR A 114 -10.22 -3.53 4.40
C TYR A 114 -9.42 -2.24 4.35
N CYS A 115 -9.57 -1.43 3.29
CA CYS A 115 -8.90 -0.13 3.20
C CYS A 115 -9.35 0.83 4.30
N GLU A 116 -10.64 0.92 4.61
CA GLU A 116 -11.15 1.79 5.68
C GLU A 116 -10.70 1.31 7.07
N ALA A 117 -10.58 -0.01 7.27
CA ALA A 117 -10.07 -0.58 8.50
C ALA A 117 -8.57 -0.33 8.70
N PHE A 118 -7.77 -0.49 7.64
CA PHE A 118 -6.31 -0.35 7.72
C PHE A 118 -5.87 1.12 7.70
N PHE A 119 -6.49 1.95 6.86
CA PHE A 119 -6.21 3.37 6.74
C PHE A 119 -7.21 4.20 7.55
N TYR A 120 -7.26 3.92 8.86
CA TYR A 120 -8.20 4.54 9.78
C TYR A 120 -8.18 6.07 9.67
N GLY A 121 -9.38 6.67 9.66
CA GLY A 121 -9.56 8.11 9.48
C GLY A 121 -9.63 8.58 8.02
N LEU A 122 -9.31 7.74 7.04
CA LEU A 122 -9.52 8.05 5.62
C LEU A 122 -10.84 7.48 5.11
N THR A 123 -11.51 8.22 4.24
CA THR A 123 -12.71 7.75 3.54
C THR A 123 -12.31 7.03 2.27
N VAL A 124 -12.86 5.83 2.02
CA VAL A 124 -12.60 5.12 0.75
C VAL A 124 -13.78 5.32 -0.20
N LYS A 125 -13.51 5.87 -1.38
CA LYS A 125 -14.51 6.19 -2.41
C LYS A 125 -14.22 5.37 -3.66
N LEU A 126 -15.27 4.85 -4.28
CA LEU A 126 -15.18 4.09 -5.52
C LEU A 126 -15.48 5.03 -6.68
N LEU A 127 -14.63 5.02 -7.70
CA LEU A 127 -14.90 5.66 -8.98
C LEU A 127 -15.64 4.69 -9.90
N GLU A 128 -16.36 5.23 -10.88
CA GLU A 128 -17.01 4.42 -11.90
C GLU A 128 -16.00 3.53 -12.62
N PRO A 129 -16.26 2.21 -12.74
CA PRO A 129 -15.37 1.31 -13.46
C PRO A 129 -15.14 1.77 -14.90
N VAL A 130 -13.91 1.63 -15.39
CA VAL A 130 -13.54 1.99 -16.77
C VAL A 130 -13.10 0.75 -17.53
N PRO A 131 -13.44 0.61 -18.82
CA PRO A 131 -12.85 -0.44 -19.63
C PRO A 131 -11.36 -0.15 -19.85
N VAL A 132 -10.57 -1.21 -20.07
CA VAL A 132 -9.12 -1.10 -20.34
C VAL A 132 -8.85 -0.14 -21.51
N SER A 133 -9.65 -0.20 -22.57
CA SER A 133 -9.52 0.68 -23.74
C SER A 133 -9.65 2.18 -23.41
N ALA A 134 -10.42 2.55 -22.39
CA ALA A 134 -10.57 3.95 -21.97
C ALA A 134 -9.30 4.52 -21.32
N THR A 135 -8.39 3.64 -20.85
CA THR A 135 -7.09 4.06 -20.32
C THR A 135 -6.14 4.54 -21.41
N LYS A 136 -6.32 4.04 -22.64
CA LYS A 136 -5.41 4.22 -23.78
C LYS A 136 -3.96 3.84 -23.46
N CYS A 137 -3.77 2.94 -22.49
CA CYS A 137 -2.44 2.44 -22.14
C CYS A 137 -1.95 1.45 -23.19
N SER A 138 -0.64 1.43 -23.42
CA SER A 138 0.04 0.38 -24.15
C SER A 138 -0.20 -0.96 -23.47
N PHE A 139 -0.40 -1.98 -24.29
CA PHE A 139 -0.54 -3.37 -23.88
C PHE A 139 0.44 -4.24 -24.65
N ARG A 140 0.78 -5.39 -24.08
CA ARG A 140 1.53 -6.45 -24.75
C ARG A 140 0.96 -7.81 -24.36
N ILE A 141 1.26 -8.82 -25.15
CA ILE A 141 1.09 -10.21 -24.73
C ILE A 141 2.45 -10.66 -24.24
N ASN A 142 2.52 -11.23 -23.05
CA ASN A 142 3.76 -11.80 -22.53
C ASN A 142 4.09 -13.07 -23.33
N ASP A 143 5.30 -13.16 -23.89
CA ASP A 143 5.68 -14.30 -24.72
C ASP A 143 5.72 -15.62 -23.93
N ASP A 144 6.05 -15.58 -22.63
CA ASP A 144 6.16 -16.76 -21.77
C ASP A 144 4.78 -17.22 -21.25
N THR A 145 3.98 -16.29 -20.73
CA THR A 145 2.69 -16.64 -20.07
C THR A 145 1.49 -16.55 -21.00
N GLN A 146 1.62 -15.90 -22.15
CA GLN A 146 0.53 -15.56 -23.08
C GLN A 146 -0.59 -14.71 -22.46
N ASN A 147 -0.33 -14.11 -21.29
CA ASN A 147 -1.25 -13.18 -20.66
C ASN A 147 -1.16 -11.80 -21.29
N LEU A 148 -2.30 -11.11 -21.35
CA LEU A 148 -2.34 -9.67 -21.65
C LEU A 148 -1.72 -8.90 -20.48
N GLN A 149 -0.87 -7.92 -20.78
CA GLN A 149 -0.27 -7.06 -19.78
C GLN A 149 -0.45 -5.57 -20.13
N ILE A 150 -0.65 -4.72 -19.12
CA ILE A 150 -0.81 -3.27 -19.29
C ILE A 150 0.39 -2.52 -18.72
N HIS A 151 0.84 -1.48 -19.41
CA HIS A 151 1.98 -0.69 -18.96
C HIS A 151 1.63 0.10 -17.67
N ALA A 152 2.18 -0.30 -16.53
CA ALA A 152 1.89 0.26 -15.20
C ALA A 152 2.13 1.78 -15.14
N GLY A 153 3.29 2.25 -15.64
CA GLY A 153 3.59 3.69 -15.68
C GLY A 153 2.61 4.55 -16.49
N GLN A 154 1.92 3.98 -17.49
CA GLN A 154 0.88 4.70 -18.23
C GLN A 154 -0.45 4.72 -17.46
N ILE A 155 -0.78 3.65 -16.73
CA ILE A 155 -1.90 3.65 -15.78
C ILE A 155 -1.71 4.73 -14.73
N LEU A 156 -0.51 4.88 -14.16
CA LEU A 156 -0.24 5.95 -13.19
C LEU A 156 -0.49 7.35 -13.76
N LYS A 157 -0.09 7.62 -15.01
CA LYS A 157 -0.37 8.88 -15.70
C LYS A 157 -1.87 9.08 -15.92
N PHE A 158 -2.60 8.01 -16.24
CA PHE A 158 -4.04 8.03 -16.41
C PHE A 158 -4.76 8.35 -15.09
N LEU A 159 -4.40 7.67 -14.00
CA LEU A 159 -4.98 7.88 -12.67
C LEU A 159 -4.68 9.29 -12.15
N LYS A 160 -3.44 9.78 -12.31
CA LYS A 160 -3.06 11.14 -11.94
C LYS A 160 -3.96 12.20 -12.56
N LYS A 161 -4.31 12.04 -13.84
CA LYS A 161 -5.19 12.97 -14.56
C LYS A 161 -6.64 12.96 -14.07
N ARG A 162 -7.06 11.88 -13.39
CA ARG A 162 -8.41 11.67 -12.90
C ARG A 162 -8.51 11.72 -11.38
N LYS A 163 -7.40 12.00 -10.70
CA LYS A 163 -7.32 12.08 -9.25
C LYS A 163 -8.20 13.24 -8.77
N PRO A 164 -9.25 12.98 -7.98
CA PRO A 164 -10.10 14.04 -7.43
C PRO A 164 -9.31 15.00 -6.53
N GLU A 165 -9.82 16.22 -6.38
CA GLU A 165 -9.13 17.25 -5.61
C GLU A 165 -9.02 16.90 -4.13
N ASP A 166 -9.98 16.20 -3.54
CA ASP A 166 -9.93 15.78 -2.13
C ASP A 166 -9.17 14.45 -1.90
N ALA A 167 -8.62 13.87 -2.97
CA ALA A 167 -7.94 12.58 -2.90
C ALA A 167 -6.57 12.72 -2.23
N PHE A 168 -6.39 11.99 -1.13
CA PHE A 168 -5.07 11.66 -0.62
C PHE A 168 -4.30 10.85 -1.67
N CYS A 169 -4.90 9.75 -2.13
CA CYS A 169 -4.41 8.96 -3.23
C CYS A 169 -5.53 8.38 -4.10
N VAL A 170 -5.15 7.93 -5.30
CA VAL A 170 -6.00 7.15 -6.19
C VAL A 170 -5.29 5.83 -6.54
N VAL A 171 -5.99 4.73 -6.42
CA VAL A 171 -5.49 3.38 -6.67
C VAL A 171 -6.28 2.75 -7.81
N GLY A 172 -5.61 2.42 -8.90
CA GLY A 172 -6.16 1.64 -9.99
C GLY A 172 -6.05 0.15 -9.69
N ILE A 173 -7.11 -0.60 -9.95
CA ILE A 173 -7.16 -2.04 -9.72
C ILE A 173 -7.64 -2.72 -10.98
N THR A 174 -6.94 -3.76 -11.38
CA THR A 174 -7.20 -4.53 -12.60
C THR A 174 -6.97 -6.01 -12.30
N MET A 175 -7.53 -6.92 -13.11
CA MET A 175 -7.19 -8.36 -13.06
C MET A 175 -6.30 -8.75 -14.25
N ILE A 176 -5.55 -7.77 -14.76
CA ILE A 176 -4.71 -7.89 -15.95
C ILE A 176 -3.31 -7.50 -15.52
N ASP A 177 -2.37 -8.42 -15.75
CA ASP A 177 -0.98 -8.30 -15.35
C ASP A 177 -0.39 -6.92 -15.70
N LEU A 178 0.43 -6.38 -14.80
CA LEU A 178 1.13 -5.12 -15.01
C LEU A 178 2.59 -5.33 -15.41
N TYR A 179 3.11 -4.45 -16.27
CA TYR A 179 4.54 -4.39 -16.57
C TYR A 179 5.09 -2.95 -16.48
N PRO A 180 6.30 -2.74 -15.92
CA PRO A 180 6.82 -1.40 -15.66
C PRO A 180 7.63 -0.83 -16.83
N ARG A 181 8.26 -1.69 -17.63
CA ARG A 181 9.09 -1.38 -18.81
C ARG A 181 9.22 -2.60 -19.70
N ASP A 182 9.53 -2.39 -20.97
CA ASP A 182 9.53 -3.46 -21.98
C ASP A 182 10.49 -4.62 -21.65
N SER A 183 11.59 -4.36 -20.93
CA SER A 183 12.58 -5.36 -20.54
C SER A 183 12.26 -6.16 -19.28
N TRP A 184 11.12 -5.91 -18.62
CA TRP A 184 10.71 -6.61 -17.39
C TRP A 184 9.57 -7.58 -17.68
N ASN A 185 9.41 -8.63 -16.85
CA ASN A 185 8.38 -9.67 -17.05
C ASN A 185 7.00 -9.22 -16.55
N PHE A 186 6.86 -8.90 -15.26
CA PHE A 186 5.65 -8.33 -14.66
C PHE A 186 5.96 -7.67 -13.32
N VAL A 187 5.01 -6.92 -12.77
CA VAL A 187 5.01 -6.41 -11.40
C VAL A 187 3.60 -6.55 -10.83
N PHE A 188 3.48 -6.83 -9.53
CA PHE A 188 2.17 -6.84 -8.86
C PHE A 188 1.54 -5.44 -8.75
N GLY A 189 2.38 -4.41 -8.83
CA GLY A 189 1.92 -3.04 -8.77
C GLY A 189 3.03 -2.03 -8.92
N GLN A 190 2.64 -0.79 -9.09
CA GLN A 190 3.54 0.35 -9.14
C GLN A 190 2.86 1.56 -8.50
N ALA A 191 3.62 2.41 -7.83
CA ALA A 191 3.11 3.64 -7.24
C ALA A 191 4.02 4.84 -7.52
N SER A 192 3.41 6.01 -7.58
CA SER A 192 4.06 7.32 -7.50
C SER A 192 3.69 7.96 -6.17
N LEU A 193 4.65 7.96 -5.23
CA LEU A 193 4.45 8.51 -3.88
C LEU A 193 4.20 10.03 -3.92
N THR A 194 4.82 10.73 -4.87
CA THR A 194 4.69 12.18 -5.03
C THR A 194 3.34 12.59 -5.59
N ASP A 195 2.81 11.82 -6.56
CA ASP A 195 1.52 12.08 -7.19
C ASP A 195 0.34 11.46 -6.42
N GLY A 196 0.62 10.54 -5.49
CA GLY A 196 -0.40 9.77 -4.79
C GLY A 196 -1.26 8.97 -5.77
N ALA A 197 -0.62 8.27 -6.68
CA ALA A 197 -1.26 7.38 -7.65
C ALA A 197 -0.60 6.00 -7.57
N GLY A 198 -1.39 4.93 -7.50
CA GLY A 198 -0.92 3.56 -7.50
C GLY A 198 -1.73 2.69 -8.44
N ALA A 199 -1.15 1.61 -8.96
CA ALA A 199 -1.83 0.59 -9.72
C ALA A 199 -1.41 -0.79 -9.19
N VAL A 200 -2.37 -1.71 -9.08
CA VAL A 200 -2.18 -3.08 -8.61
C VAL A 200 -3.00 -4.03 -9.48
N ASP A 201 -2.46 -5.21 -9.78
CA ASP A 201 -3.17 -6.33 -10.43
C ASP A 201 -3.69 -7.40 -9.46
#